data_AF-A0A1I3MG33-F1
#
_entry.id   AF-A0A1I3MG33-F1
#
_cell.length_a   1.000
_cell.length_b   1.000
_cell.length_c   1.000
_cell.angle_alpha   90.00
_cell.angle_beta   90.00
_cell.angle_gamma   90.00
#
_symmetry.space_group_name_H-M   'P 1'
#
loop_
_entity.id
_entity.type
_entity.pdbx_description
1 polymer ?
#
loop_
_entity_poly.entity_id
_entity_poly.type
_entity_poly.pdbx_seq_one_letter_code
_entity_poly.pdbx_strand_id
1 'polypeptide(L)'
;MTDNSEKPIIYIGAIELDEDSDGNAVWRNPEDGAEITLSDVIELKADLETDDAVRVDREPSDNVDVARKTEIDDLDDAKIDLAEKGAEDGVAELDGDALIREGQIPSLAITDVEVFDDFDAVLEWDDARQGDVAIVKDEDDHGEAYILTSDDPGDEDNWQRLKTPRPPVDDVFGRTGSISAESGDYSYGQIDGEHGSEDHDDTVLGDGDSEGRSIYVVEEGASDPPGADDEDIIFEKED
;
A
#
# COMPACT_ATOMS: atom_id res chain seq x y z
N MET A 1 -63.13 -66.48 -42.82
CA MET A 1 -61.69 -66.77 -42.64
C MET A 1 -61.04 -66.47 -43.98
N THR A 2 -60.35 -65.36 -44.18
CA THR A 2 -59.67 -64.40 -43.28
C THR A 2 -59.99 -62.98 -43.77
N ASP A 3 -60.73 -62.18 -43.00
CA ASP A 3 -60.13 -61.05 -42.23
C ASP A 3 -58.83 -60.52 -42.85
N ASN A 4 -58.96 -59.55 -43.77
CA ASN A 4 -57.87 -58.66 -44.16
C ASN A 4 -58.08 -57.38 -43.36
N SER A 5 -57.64 -57.47 -42.10
CA SER A 5 -57.41 -56.38 -41.17
C SER A 5 -56.96 -55.11 -41.88
N GLU A 6 -57.62 -54.01 -41.54
CA GLU A 6 -57.23 -52.63 -41.80
C GLU A 6 -55.70 -52.49 -41.78
N LYS A 7 -55.10 -52.39 -42.97
CA LYS A 7 -53.72 -51.89 -43.07
C LYS A 7 -53.81 -50.40 -42.81
N PRO A 8 -53.08 -49.84 -41.84
CA PRO A 8 -53.11 -48.40 -41.60
C PRO A 8 -52.55 -47.71 -42.86
N ILE A 9 -53.45 -47.08 -43.62
CA ILE A 9 -53.08 -46.21 -44.74
C ILE A 9 -52.51 -44.96 -44.09
N ILE A 10 -51.19 -44.84 -44.09
CA ILE A 10 -50.52 -43.58 -43.74
C ILE A 10 -50.79 -42.64 -44.92
N TYR A 11 -51.80 -41.79 -44.77
CA TYR A 11 -52.10 -40.73 -45.73
C TYR A 11 -51.01 -39.66 -45.65
N ILE A 12 -50.04 -39.73 -46.56
CA ILE A 12 -49.36 -38.55 -47.07
C ILE A 12 -50.30 -38.01 -48.15
N GLY A 13 -50.71 -36.74 -48.06
CA GLY A 13 -51.88 -36.18 -48.76
C GLY A 13 -52.14 -36.70 -50.18
N ALA A 14 -53.33 -37.28 -50.38
CA ALA A 14 -54.00 -37.58 -51.65
C ALA A 14 -53.17 -38.31 -52.74
N ILE A 15 -52.68 -39.52 -52.45
CA ILE A 15 -52.25 -40.48 -53.48
C ILE A 15 -53.04 -41.77 -53.24
N GLU A 16 -53.71 -42.30 -54.27
CA GLU A 16 -54.50 -43.53 -54.17
C GLU A 16 -53.87 -44.67 -54.96
N LEU A 17 -54.05 -45.89 -54.44
CA LEU A 17 -53.64 -47.12 -55.12
C LEU A 17 -54.75 -47.51 -56.10
N ASP A 18 -54.42 -47.54 -57.39
CA ASP A 18 -55.31 -47.91 -58.50
C ASP A 18 -54.73 -49.11 -59.28
N GLU A 19 -55.48 -49.68 -60.21
CA GLU A 19 -55.00 -50.71 -61.13
C GLU A 19 -54.76 -50.11 -62.53
N ASP A 20 -53.61 -50.45 -63.13
CA ASP A 20 -53.35 -50.12 -64.53
C ASP A 20 -54.19 -50.98 -65.48
N SER A 21 -54.11 -50.72 -66.78
CA SER A 21 -54.83 -51.50 -67.80
C SER A 21 -54.44 -52.99 -67.85
N ASP A 22 -53.33 -53.36 -67.22
CA ASP A 22 -52.80 -54.71 -67.13
C ASP A 22 -53.10 -55.36 -65.76
N GLY A 23 -53.81 -54.66 -64.87
CA GLY A 23 -54.21 -55.13 -63.54
C GLY A 23 -53.10 -55.04 -62.47
N ASN A 24 -52.02 -54.29 -62.73
CA ASN A 24 -50.99 -54.05 -61.73
C ASN A 24 -51.36 -52.84 -60.87
N ALA A 25 -51.04 -52.92 -59.59
CA ALA A 25 -51.26 -51.81 -58.68
C ALA A 25 -50.29 -50.65 -58.98
N VAL A 26 -50.83 -49.48 -59.28
CA VAL A 26 -50.11 -48.24 -59.56
C VAL A 26 -50.59 -47.13 -58.63
N TRP A 27 -49.70 -46.20 -58.29
CA TRP A 27 -50.05 -45.04 -57.47
C TRP A 27 -50.37 -43.86 -58.38
N ARG A 28 -51.58 -43.31 -58.26
CA ARG A 28 -52.04 -42.19 -59.11
C ARG A 28 -52.43 -40.97 -58.28
N ASN A 29 -52.23 -39.79 -58.87
CA ASN A 29 -52.79 -38.55 -58.36
C ASN A 29 -54.31 -38.57 -58.60
N PRO A 30 -55.15 -38.46 -57.55
CA PRO A 30 -56.60 -38.51 -57.67
C PRO A 30 -57.20 -37.25 -58.33
N GLU A 31 -56.46 -36.14 -58.46
CA GLU A 31 -56.96 -34.91 -59.07
C GLU A 31 -56.89 -34.90 -60.61
N ASP A 32 -55.85 -35.50 -61.19
CA ASP A 32 -55.59 -35.49 -62.65
C ASP A 32 -55.36 -36.87 -63.27
N GLY A 33 -55.30 -37.93 -62.45
CA GLY A 33 -55.08 -39.31 -62.89
C GLY A 33 -53.65 -39.61 -63.34
N ALA A 34 -52.69 -38.71 -63.11
CA ALA A 34 -51.30 -38.93 -63.47
C ALA A 34 -50.70 -40.08 -62.64
N GLU A 35 -50.01 -41.00 -63.31
CA GLU A 35 -49.28 -42.09 -62.67
C GLU A 35 -47.94 -41.57 -62.11
N ILE A 36 -47.64 -41.90 -60.86
CA ILE A 36 -46.36 -41.58 -60.24
C ILE A 36 -45.35 -42.63 -60.71
N THR A 37 -44.41 -42.22 -61.55
CA THR A 37 -43.36 -43.10 -62.06
C THR A 37 -42.18 -43.18 -61.11
N LEU A 38 -41.32 -44.20 -61.27
CA LEU A 38 -40.04 -44.26 -60.56
C LEU A 38 -39.16 -43.03 -60.79
N SER A 39 -39.26 -42.40 -61.97
CA SER A 39 -38.51 -41.19 -62.29
C SER A 39 -38.96 -40.01 -61.42
N ASP A 40 -40.26 -39.86 -61.20
CA ASP A 40 -40.81 -38.79 -60.35
C ASP A 40 -40.36 -38.96 -58.89
N VAL A 41 -40.31 -40.21 -58.40
CA VAL A 41 -39.81 -40.53 -57.05
C VAL A 41 -38.31 -40.27 -56.93
N ILE A 42 -37.55 -40.53 -57.99
CA ILE A 42 -36.10 -40.28 -58.04
C ILE A 42 -35.82 -38.77 -58.08
N GLU A 43 -36.57 -38.00 -58.86
CA GLU A 43 -36.47 -36.54 -58.90
C GLU A 43 -36.85 -35.92 -57.56
N LEU A 44 -37.92 -36.39 -56.92
CA LEU A 44 -38.30 -35.94 -55.59
C LEU A 44 -37.22 -36.25 -54.54
N LYS A 45 -36.56 -37.40 -54.65
CA LYS A 45 -35.39 -37.73 -53.81
C LYS A 45 -34.19 -36.84 -54.10
N ALA A 46 -33.92 -36.55 -55.38
CA ALA A 46 -32.80 -35.70 -55.76
C ALA A 46 -33.02 -34.25 -55.31
N ASP A 47 -34.24 -33.73 -55.42
CA ASP A 47 -34.64 -32.42 -54.87
C ASP A 47 -34.52 -32.42 -53.34
N LEU A 48 -34.97 -33.47 -52.65
CA LEU A 48 -34.82 -33.59 -51.19
C LEU A 48 -33.35 -33.72 -50.73
N GLU A 49 -32.46 -34.22 -51.59
CA GLU A 49 -31.04 -34.37 -51.31
C GLU A 49 -30.24 -33.10 -51.67
N THR A 50 -30.80 -32.20 -52.49
CA THR A 50 -30.12 -30.98 -52.97
C THR A 50 -30.70 -29.70 -52.38
N ASP A 51 -31.94 -29.72 -51.90
CA ASP A 51 -32.58 -28.62 -51.19
C ASP A 51 -32.40 -28.82 -49.69
N ASP A 52 -31.81 -27.85 -48.99
CA ASP A 52 -31.75 -27.76 -47.53
C ASP A 52 -33.16 -27.66 -46.88
N ALA A 53 -34.21 -27.83 -47.68
CA ALA A 53 -35.60 -27.89 -47.28
C ALA A 53 -35.92 -29.23 -46.59
N VAL A 54 -35.78 -29.19 -45.27
CA VAL A 54 -36.61 -29.98 -44.35
C VAL A 54 -36.18 -31.45 -44.25
N ARG A 55 -34.93 -31.67 -43.84
CA ARG A 55 -34.73 -32.64 -42.75
C ARG A 55 -35.44 -32.06 -41.51
N VAL A 56 -36.68 -32.48 -41.25
CA VAL A 56 -37.15 -32.57 -39.84
C VAL A 56 -36.56 -33.82 -39.21
N ASP A 57 -35.24 -33.95 -39.28
CA ASP A 57 -34.49 -34.37 -38.09
C ASP A 57 -34.17 -33.07 -37.35
N ARG A 58 -35.20 -32.27 -37.08
CA ARG A 58 -35.09 -31.17 -36.14
C ARG A 58 -35.54 -31.77 -34.82
N GLU A 59 -34.60 -32.43 -34.17
CA GLU A 59 -34.61 -32.38 -32.72
C GLU A 59 -34.78 -30.88 -32.36
N PRO A 60 -35.73 -30.49 -31.50
CA PRO A 60 -35.95 -29.08 -31.12
C PRO A 60 -34.69 -28.37 -30.60
N SER A 61 -33.62 -29.12 -30.34
CA SER A 61 -32.26 -28.67 -30.11
C SER A 61 -31.69 -27.85 -31.27
N ASP A 62 -31.77 -28.27 -32.53
CA ASP A 62 -30.67 -27.95 -33.45
C ASP A 62 -30.60 -26.50 -33.98
N ASN A 63 -31.68 -25.70 -33.93
CA ASN A 63 -31.60 -24.27 -34.30
C ASN A 63 -31.43 -23.33 -33.11
N VAL A 64 -31.97 -23.73 -31.96
CA VAL A 64 -31.82 -23.00 -30.71
C VAL A 64 -30.43 -23.27 -30.14
N ASP A 65 -29.89 -24.46 -30.40
CA ASP A 65 -28.61 -24.91 -29.88
C ASP A 65 -27.44 -24.42 -30.71
N VAL A 66 -27.58 -24.12 -32.00
CA VAL A 66 -26.51 -23.46 -32.78
C VAL A 66 -26.36 -22.00 -32.37
N ALA A 67 -27.47 -21.24 -32.24
CA ALA A 67 -27.41 -19.87 -31.75
C ALA A 67 -26.91 -19.80 -30.31
N ARG A 68 -27.43 -20.67 -29.43
CA ARG A 68 -26.92 -20.80 -28.05
C ARG A 68 -25.47 -21.27 -28.01
N LYS A 69 -25.05 -22.13 -28.94
CA LYS A 69 -23.66 -22.59 -29.02
C LYS A 69 -22.73 -21.45 -29.42
N THR A 70 -23.09 -20.63 -30.40
CA THR A 70 -22.32 -19.43 -30.74
C THR A 70 -22.22 -18.49 -29.54
N GLU A 71 -23.33 -18.22 -28.85
CA GLU A 71 -23.32 -17.39 -27.64
C GLU A 71 -22.49 -18.00 -26.49
N ILE A 72 -22.52 -19.33 -26.34
CA ILE A 72 -21.71 -20.05 -25.34
C ILE A 72 -20.23 -20.01 -25.70
N ASP A 73 -19.88 -20.22 -26.97
CA ASP A 73 -18.51 -20.18 -27.46
C ASP A 73 -17.94 -18.75 -27.32
N ASP A 74 -18.73 -17.73 -27.68
CA ASP A 74 -18.35 -16.31 -27.49
C ASP A 74 -18.16 -15.96 -26.00
N LEU A 75 -18.98 -16.52 -25.10
CA LEU A 75 -18.84 -16.35 -23.66
C LEU A 75 -17.65 -17.13 -23.09
N ASP A 76 -17.26 -18.25 -23.69
CA ASP A 76 -16.09 -19.02 -23.28
C ASP A 76 -14.81 -18.28 -23.66
N ASP A 77 -14.75 -17.78 -24.89
CA ASP A 77 -13.65 -16.94 -25.38
C ASP A 77 -13.49 -15.64 -24.57
N ALA A 78 -14.56 -15.13 -23.96
CA ALA A 78 -14.54 -13.91 -23.15
C ALA A 78 -14.21 -14.13 -21.66
N LYS A 79 -14.18 -15.38 -21.18
CA LYS A 79 -13.89 -15.67 -19.76
C LYS A 79 -12.39 -15.67 -19.49
N ILE A 80 -12.07 -15.42 -18.24
CA ILE A 80 -10.76 -15.76 -17.67
C ILE A 80 -10.87 -17.18 -17.13
N ASP A 81 -9.94 -18.05 -17.53
CA ASP A 81 -9.95 -19.44 -17.09
C ASP A 81 -9.70 -19.53 -15.58
N LEU A 82 -10.41 -20.43 -14.91
CA LEU A 82 -10.24 -20.62 -13.47
C LEU A 82 -8.82 -21.09 -13.13
N ALA A 83 -8.18 -21.81 -14.06
CA ALA A 83 -6.79 -22.24 -13.93
C ALA A 83 -5.78 -21.08 -14.01
N GLU A 84 -6.15 -19.94 -14.58
CA GLU A 84 -5.29 -18.76 -14.66
C GLU A 84 -5.40 -17.88 -13.41
N LYS A 85 -6.50 -17.98 -12.66
CA LYS A 85 -6.74 -17.15 -11.47
C LYS A 85 -5.83 -17.56 -10.32
N GLY A 86 -4.97 -16.65 -9.90
CA GLY A 86 -4.04 -16.89 -8.80
C GLY A 86 -2.95 -17.94 -9.10
N ALA A 87 -2.82 -18.35 -10.36
CA ALA A 87 -1.73 -19.21 -10.81
C ALA A 87 -0.45 -18.40 -11.11
N GLU A 88 0.69 -19.10 -11.10
CA GLU A 88 1.95 -18.58 -11.65
C GLU A 88 1.75 -18.18 -13.12
N ASP A 89 2.31 -17.04 -13.52
CA ASP A 89 2.12 -16.44 -14.86
C ASP A 89 0.64 -16.19 -15.28
N GLY A 90 -0.29 -16.22 -14.32
CA GLY A 90 -1.72 -16.03 -14.54
C GLY A 90 -2.25 -14.62 -14.21
N VAL A 91 -3.52 -14.55 -13.82
CA VAL A 91 -4.21 -13.29 -13.49
C VAL A 91 -4.33 -13.13 -11.97
N ALA A 92 -3.97 -11.95 -11.48
CA ALA A 92 -4.12 -11.57 -10.07
C ALA A 92 -5.61 -11.53 -9.67
N GLU A 93 -5.91 -11.92 -8.44
CA GLU A 93 -7.28 -11.92 -7.93
C GLU A 93 -7.50 -10.76 -6.96
N LEU A 94 -8.75 -10.30 -6.89
CA LEU A 94 -9.14 -9.21 -6.00
C LEU A 94 -9.82 -9.73 -4.72
N ASP A 95 -9.68 -9.01 -3.61
CA ASP A 95 -10.39 -9.24 -2.36
C ASP A 95 -11.79 -8.59 -2.36
N GLY A 96 -12.43 -8.55 -1.18
CA GLY A 96 -13.77 -7.99 -1.03
C GLY A 96 -13.85 -6.47 -1.22
N ASP A 97 -12.72 -5.77 -1.17
CA ASP A 97 -12.60 -4.33 -1.33
C ASP A 97 -12.09 -3.95 -2.74
N ALA A 98 -12.04 -4.93 -3.66
CA ALA A 98 -11.53 -4.80 -5.01
C ALA A 98 -10.02 -4.47 -5.09
N LEU A 99 -9.23 -4.89 -4.09
CA LEU A 99 -7.78 -4.77 -4.06
C LEU A 99 -7.12 -6.13 -4.37
N ILE A 100 -5.86 -6.12 -4.84
CA ILE A 100 -5.09 -7.36 -5.02
C ILE A 100 -4.92 -8.05 -3.65
N ARG A 101 -5.15 -9.36 -3.57
CA ARG A 101 -5.02 -10.10 -2.31
C ARG A 101 -3.59 -10.05 -1.79
N GLU A 102 -3.42 -9.82 -0.49
CA GLU A 102 -2.10 -9.66 0.15
C GLU A 102 -1.10 -10.80 -0.16
N GLY A 103 -1.57 -12.04 -0.33
CA GLY A 103 -0.70 -13.18 -0.68
C GLY A 103 -0.19 -13.19 -2.14
N GLN A 104 -0.76 -12.34 -3.01
CA GLN A 104 -0.33 -12.13 -4.40
C GLN A 104 0.49 -10.85 -4.55
N ILE A 105 0.56 -10.03 -3.50
CA ILE A 105 1.46 -8.90 -3.41
C ILE A 105 2.76 -9.46 -2.83
N PRO A 106 3.91 -9.32 -3.50
CA PRO A 106 5.19 -9.54 -2.85
C PRO A 106 5.21 -8.73 -1.54
N SER A 107 5.74 -9.28 -0.45
CA SER A 107 5.94 -8.45 0.74
C SER A 107 6.71 -7.21 0.32
N LEU A 108 6.15 -6.01 0.54
CA LEU A 108 6.86 -4.75 0.33
C LEU A 108 8.03 -4.76 1.33
N ALA A 109 9.13 -5.35 0.91
CA ALA A 109 10.42 -5.11 1.53
C ALA A 109 10.70 -3.65 1.24
N ILE A 110 11.23 -2.93 2.23
CA ILE A 110 12.06 -1.77 1.92
C ILE A 110 13.08 -2.30 0.90
N THR A 111 12.95 -1.91 -0.37
CA THR A 111 13.62 -2.64 -1.46
C THR A 111 15.11 -2.44 -1.33
N ASP A 112 15.53 -1.21 -1.04
CA ASP A 112 16.89 -0.87 -0.67
C ASP A 112 16.94 0.26 0.38
N VAL A 113 17.93 0.18 1.27
CA VAL A 113 18.29 1.26 2.22
C VAL A 113 19.70 1.68 1.90
N GLU A 114 19.89 2.95 1.55
CA GLU A 114 21.22 3.50 1.25
C GLU A 114 21.52 4.70 2.14
N VAL A 115 22.81 4.90 2.44
CA VAL A 115 23.30 5.96 3.33
C VAL A 115 24.10 6.97 2.51
N PHE A 116 23.64 8.22 2.51
CA PHE A 116 24.19 9.34 1.76
C PHE A 116 24.86 10.34 2.69
N ASP A 117 25.81 11.12 2.18
CA ASP A 117 26.50 12.16 2.95
C ASP A 117 25.67 13.46 3.04
N ASP A 118 24.77 13.70 2.09
CA ASP A 118 23.85 14.84 2.06
C ASP A 118 22.59 14.49 1.24
N PHE A 119 21.60 15.39 1.24
CA PHE A 119 20.33 15.16 0.53
C PHE A 119 20.44 15.42 -0.98
N ASP A 120 21.39 16.24 -1.45
CA ASP A 120 21.60 16.43 -2.89
C ASP A 120 22.04 15.11 -3.55
N ALA A 121 22.88 14.33 -2.85
CA ALA A 121 23.28 13.00 -3.29
C ALA A 121 22.13 11.98 -3.32
N VAL A 122 21.06 12.19 -2.52
CA VAL A 122 19.85 11.36 -2.58
C VAL A 122 19.09 11.59 -3.88
N LEU A 123 19.02 12.84 -4.35
CA LEU A 123 18.36 13.20 -5.60
C LEU A 123 19.12 12.67 -6.84
N GLU A 124 20.39 12.29 -6.67
CA GLU A 124 21.21 11.63 -7.69
C GLU A 124 21.09 10.09 -7.67
N TRP A 125 20.25 9.51 -6.80
CA TRP A 125 20.04 8.07 -6.70
C TRP A 125 19.15 7.54 -7.83
N ASP A 126 19.74 7.37 -9.02
CA ASP A 126 19.06 6.99 -10.27
C ASP A 126 18.35 5.62 -10.24
N ASP A 127 18.76 4.71 -9.35
CA ASP A 127 18.20 3.36 -9.23
C ASP A 127 17.10 3.23 -8.16
N ALA A 128 16.81 4.31 -7.43
CA ALA A 128 15.80 4.33 -6.38
C ALA A 128 14.39 4.10 -6.94
N ARG A 129 13.59 3.34 -6.19
CA ARG A 129 12.20 3.00 -6.50
C ARG A 129 11.29 3.43 -5.35
N GLN A 130 10.02 3.65 -5.67
CA GLN A 130 9.01 3.97 -4.67
C GLN A 130 9.07 2.95 -3.51
N GLY A 131 9.16 3.46 -2.28
CA GLY A 131 9.32 2.67 -1.06
C GLY A 131 10.77 2.51 -0.56
N ASP A 132 11.77 2.91 -1.36
CA ASP A 132 13.17 2.89 -0.92
C ASP A 132 13.46 3.97 0.12
N VAL A 133 14.46 3.70 0.96
CA VAL A 133 14.79 4.55 2.10
C VAL A 133 16.19 5.11 1.95
N ALA A 134 16.29 6.44 1.97
CA ALA A 134 17.55 7.14 2.06
C ALA A 134 17.82 7.54 3.52
N ILE A 135 19.03 7.27 4.00
CA ILE A 135 19.54 7.76 5.28
C ILE A 135 20.59 8.82 4.97
N VAL A 136 20.30 10.08 5.26
CA VAL A 136 21.23 11.18 5.07
C VAL A 136 22.02 11.39 6.34
N LYS A 137 23.34 11.30 6.27
CA LYS A 137 24.21 11.61 7.41
C LYS A 137 24.09 13.08 7.77
N ASP A 138 24.16 13.34 9.06
CA ASP A 138 24.30 14.68 9.61
C ASP A 138 25.59 14.70 10.44
N GLU A 139 26.21 15.88 10.58
CA GLU A 139 27.42 16.08 11.40
C GLU A 139 27.18 15.70 12.87
N ASP A 140 25.91 15.71 13.30
CA ASP A 140 25.45 15.41 14.65
C ASP A 140 25.14 13.90 14.89
N ASP A 141 25.54 12.96 14.01
CA ASP A 141 25.30 11.50 14.13
C ASP A 141 23.80 11.07 14.21
N HIS A 142 22.89 12.00 13.93
CA HIS A 142 21.44 11.82 14.07
C HIS A 142 20.70 11.68 12.73
N GLY A 143 21.41 11.23 11.69
CA GLY A 143 21.00 11.24 10.29
C GLY A 143 19.50 11.11 10.00
N GLU A 144 19.02 11.90 9.05
CA GLU A 144 17.61 11.99 8.69
C GLU A 144 17.24 10.86 7.72
N ALA A 145 16.08 10.23 7.94
CA ALA A 145 15.57 9.20 7.06
C ALA A 145 14.46 9.74 6.16
N TYR A 146 14.47 9.32 4.90
CA TYR A 146 13.48 9.68 3.90
C TYR A 146 12.98 8.43 3.19
N ILE A 147 11.71 8.41 2.82
CA ILE A 147 11.13 7.35 2.00
C ILE A 147 10.66 7.95 0.67
N LEU A 148 11.02 7.31 -0.45
CA LEU A 148 10.56 7.74 -1.76
C LEU A 148 9.09 7.34 -1.94
N THR A 149 8.22 8.32 -2.19
CA THR A 149 6.76 8.10 -2.24
C THR A 149 6.18 8.14 -3.65
N SER A 150 6.99 8.38 -4.67
CA SER A 150 6.59 8.47 -6.08
C SER A 150 7.72 7.97 -7.00
N ASP A 151 7.49 7.95 -8.31
CA ASP A 151 8.37 7.27 -9.28
C ASP A 151 9.61 8.09 -9.73
N ASP A 152 9.75 9.35 -9.31
CA ASP A 152 10.88 10.21 -9.67
C ASP A 152 11.74 10.57 -8.45
N PRO A 153 12.89 9.89 -8.25
CA PRO A 153 13.81 10.16 -7.14
C PRO A 153 14.55 11.50 -7.26
N GLY A 154 14.61 12.10 -8.45
CA GLY A 154 15.28 13.39 -8.66
C GLY A 154 14.47 14.60 -8.21
N ASP A 155 13.20 14.39 -7.82
CA ASP A 155 12.31 15.42 -7.30
C ASP A 155 12.22 15.34 -5.76
N GLU A 156 12.68 16.40 -5.07
CA GLU A 156 12.64 16.51 -3.61
C GLU A 156 11.21 16.35 -3.05
N ASP A 157 10.19 16.81 -3.78
CA ASP A 157 8.79 16.73 -3.32
C ASP A 157 8.29 15.29 -3.21
N ASN A 158 8.95 14.33 -3.87
CA ASN A 158 8.62 12.91 -3.80
C ASN A 158 9.22 12.20 -2.58
N TRP A 159 10.14 12.84 -1.86
CA TRP A 159 10.79 12.28 -0.67
C TRP A 159 10.07 12.71 0.61
N GLN A 160 9.45 11.75 1.29
CA GLN A 160 8.82 11.99 2.58
C GLN A 160 9.83 11.78 3.71
N ARG A 161 10.18 12.87 4.41
CA ARG A 161 10.99 12.80 5.63
C ARG A 161 10.26 12.04 6.74
N LEU A 162 10.95 11.09 7.37
CA LEU A 162 10.55 10.38 8.57
C LEU A 162 11.06 11.14 9.80
N LYS A 163 10.15 11.84 10.48
CA LYS A 163 10.53 12.64 11.65
C LYS A 163 10.92 11.73 12.82
N THR A 164 12.19 11.78 13.20
CA THR A 164 12.68 11.28 14.49
C THR A 164 12.67 12.44 15.50
N PRO A 165 11.94 12.35 16.63
CA PRO A 165 11.98 13.40 17.64
C PRO A 165 13.40 13.58 18.19
N ARG A 166 13.99 14.76 18.01
CA ARG A 166 15.27 15.11 18.67
C ARG A 166 15.02 15.23 20.17
N PRO A 167 15.87 14.64 21.03
CA PRO A 167 15.81 14.95 22.45
C PRO A 167 16.04 16.46 22.63
N PRO A 168 15.30 17.12 23.53
CA PRO A 168 15.48 18.57 23.76
C PRO A 168 16.83 18.95 24.38
N VAL A 169 17.61 17.96 24.83
CA VAL A 169 18.95 18.09 25.42
C VAL A 169 19.82 17.00 24.81
N ASP A 170 20.88 17.41 24.11
CA ASP A 170 21.82 16.48 23.48
C ASP A 170 22.86 15.97 24.50
N ASP A 171 23.41 16.88 25.31
CA ASP A 171 24.31 16.56 26.42
C ASP A 171 24.10 17.48 27.64
N VAL A 172 24.56 17.02 28.80
CA VAL A 172 24.72 17.84 29.99
C VAL A 172 26.16 17.70 30.48
N PHE A 173 26.98 18.73 30.22
CA PHE A 173 28.41 18.74 30.55
C PHE A 173 29.18 17.57 29.91
N GLY A 174 28.88 17.23 28.66
CA GLY A 174 29.50 16.12 27.92
C GLY A 174 29.00 14.73 28.31
N ARG A 175 27.99 14.63 29.19
CA ARG A 175 27.30 13.37 29.51
C ARG A 175 26.07 13.22 28.62
N THR A 176 25.88 12.03 28.07
CA THR A 176 24.73 11.66 27.24
C THR A 176 23.96 10.48 27.85
N GLY A 177 22.73 10.25 27.38
CA GLY A 177 21.89 9.14 27.84
C GLY A 177 21.16 9.42 29.16
N SER A 178 21.03 8.41 30.02
CA SER A 178 20.37 8.56 31.32
C SER A 178 21.29 9.28 32.32
N ILE A 179 20.93 10.51 32.68
CA ILE A 179 21.71 11.35 33.59
C ILE A 179 20.97 11.41 34.94
N SER A 180 21.54 10.76 35.95
CA SER A 180 21.21 11.04 37.35
C SER A 180 22.14 12.14 37.83
N ALA A 181 21.56 13.19 38.42
CA ALA A 181 22.31 14.27 39.04
C ALA A 181 22.86 13.80 40.39
N GLU A 182 24.16 13.95 40.59
CA GLU A 182 24.87 13.64 41.82
C GLU A 182 25.58 14.87 42.39
N SER A 183 25.88 14.85 43.68
CA SER A 183 26.67 15.92 44.30
C SER A 183 28.07 15.98 43.69
N GLY A 184 28.46 17.15 43.18
CA GLY A 184 29.76 17.35 42.54
C GLY A 184 29.80 17.10 41.04
N ASP A 185 28.64 16.89 40.39
CA ASP A 185 28.53 16.74 38.93
C ASP A 185 29.03 17.97 38.14
N TYR A 186 29.07 19.12 38.80
CA TYR A 186 29.62 20.35 38.27
C TYR A 186 30.48 21.04 39.32
N SER A 187 31.60 21.59 38.87
CA SER A 187 32.42 22.50 39.65
C SER A 187 31.84 23.90 39.59
N TYR A 188 32.20 24.72 40.58
CA TYR A 188 31.79 26.12 40.61
C TYR A 188 32.14 26.85 39.30
N GLY A 189 33.33 26.61 38.73
CA GLY A 189 33.74 27.25 37.47
C GLY A 189 32.98 26.80 36.21
N GLN A 190 32.14 25.76 36.28
CA GLN A 190 31.24 25.35 35.19
C GLN A 190 29.88 26.04 35.26
N ILE A 191 29.56 26.63 36.41
CA ILE A 191 28.43 27.52 36.58
C ILE A 191 29.03 28.91 36.34
N ASP A 192 28.75 29.53 35.19
CA ASP A 192 29.17 30.90 34.87
C ASP A 192 28.42 31.92 35.74
N GLY A 193 28.41 31.69 37.05
CA GLY A 193 28.01 32.63 38.05
C GLY A 193 29.27 33.41 38.42
N GLU A 194 29.22 34.71 38.23
CA GLU A 194 29.95 35.59 39.13
C GLU A 194 29.55 35.15 40.54
N HIS A 195 30.51 34.80 41.42
CA HIS A 195 30.20 34.63 42.83
C HIS A 195 29.44 35.88 43.18
N GLY A 196 28.17 35.75 43.59
CA GLY A 196 27.37 36.89 43.97
C GLY A 196 28.25 37.71 44.89
N SER A 197 28.79 38.81 44.36
CA SER A 197 29.50 39.81 45.14
C SER A 197 28.50 40.53 46.05
N GLU A 198 27.23 40.12 45.97
CA GLU A 198 26.05 40.59 46.65
C GLU A 198 25.87 40.02 48.07
N ASP A 199 26.63 39.01 48.53
CA ASP A 199 26.48 38.49 49.91
C ASP A 199 27.78 38.40 50.74
N HIS A 200 28.91 38.83 50.18
CA HIS A 200 30.08 39.16 50.99
C HIS A 200 30.38 40.64 50.77
N ASP A 201 29.53 41.48 51.36
CA ASP A 201 29.94 42.81 51.74
C ASP A 201 31.08 42.65 52.77
N ASP A 202 32.29 42.45 52.26
CA ASP A 202 33.52 42.47 53.07
C ASP A 202 33.84 43.91 53.52
N THR A 203 33.05 44.87 53.06
CA THR A 203 32.79 46.08 53.83
C THR A 203 31.93 45.68 55.01
N VAL A 204 32.54 45.56 56.19
CA VAL A 204 31.79 45.81 57.42
C VAL A 204 31.20 47.21 57.24
N LEU A 205 29.92 47.30 56.86
CA LEU A 205 29.21 48.57 56.88
C LEU A 205 29.28 49.03 58.33
N GLY A 206 30.16 50.00 58.58
CA GLY A 206 29.88 51.01 59.58
C GLY A 206 28.43 51.41 59.38
N ASP A 207 27.68 51.27 60.44
CA ASP A 207 26.26 51.54 60.64
C ASP A 207 25.88 52.96 60.24
N GLY A 208 26.03 53.33 58.97
CA GLY A 208 25.57 54.61 58.41
C GLY A 208 26.31 55.86 58.90
N ASP A 209 27.23 55.72 59.86
CA ASP A 209 28.05 56.80 60.39
C ASP A 209 29.35 56.80 59.60
N SER A 210 29.47 57.67 58.61
CA SER A 210 30.65 57.75 57.73
C SER A 210 31.91 58.31 58.45
N GLU A 211 32.00 58.16 59.76
CA GLU A 211 33.24 58.33 60.51
C GLU A 211 33.83 56.91 60.64
N GLY A 212 34.80 56.59 59.79
CA GLY A 212 35.27 55.22 59.64
C GLY A 212 35.83 54.67 60.94
N ARG A 213 35.07 53.79 61.61
CA ARG A 213 35.56 53.00 62.74
C ARG A 213 36.87 52.31 62.35
N SER A 214 37.93 52.73 63.00
CA SER A 214 39.27 52.20 62.84
C SER A 214 39.49 51.11 63.89
N ILE A 215 40.19 50.04 63.48
CA ILE A 215 40.62 48.99 64.41
C ILE A 215 42.07 49.26 64.78
N TYR A 216 42.32 49.53 66.06
CA TYR A 216 43.65 49.75 66.61
C TYR A 216 44.11 48.52 67.39
N VAL A 217 45.43 48.26 67.35
CA VAL A 217 46.08 47.26 68.21
C VAL A 217 47.18 47.96 69.01
N VAL A 218 47.04 48.00 70.33
CA VAL A 218 47.95 48.70 71.27
C VAL A 218 48.60 47.72 72.26
N GLU A 219 49.66 48.15 72.93
CA GLU A 219 50.27 47.38 74.02
C GLU A 219 49.33 47.36 75.25
N GLU A 220 49.41 46.32 76.09
CA GLU A 220 48.57 46.18 77.29
C GLU A 220 48.67 47.42 78.20
N GLY A 221 47.51 47.98 78.57
CA GLY A 221 47.39 49.16 79.43
C GLY A 221 47.91 50.48 78.83
N ALA A 222 48.20 50.53 77.52
CA ALA A 222 48.51 51.78 76.84
C ALA A 222 47.27 52.68 76.76
N SER A 223 47.47 54.00 76.79
CA SER A 223 46.39 54.95 76.48
C SER A 223 45.92 54.81 75.04
N ASP A 224 44.65 55.15 74.81
CA ASP A 224 44.03 55.15 73.49
C ASP A 224 44.88 55.95 72.48
N PRO A 225 45.00 55.47 71.23
CA PRO A 225 45.85 56.10 70.24
C PRO A 225 45.32 57.48 69.84
N PRO A 226 46.21 58.43 69.45
CA PRO A 226 45.79 59.77 69.07
C PRO A 226 44.85 59.73 67.86
N GLY A 227 43.62 60.19 68.05
CA GLY A 227 42.58 60.19 67.02
C GLY A 227 41.61 59.02 67.10
N ALA A 228 41.78 58.10 68.07
CA ALA A 228 40.72 57.16 68.41
C ALA A 228 39.59 57.89 69.13
N ASP A 229 38.36 57.54 68.77
CA ASP A 229 37.15 57.98 69.47
C ASP A 229 36.45 56.81 70.18
N ASP A 230 35.28 57.07 70.76
CA ASP A 230 34.51 56.10 71.53
C ASP A 230 33.82 55.03 70.68
N GLU A 231 33.83 55.18 69.36
CA GLU A 231 33.24 54.23 68.42
C GLU A 231 34.30 53.29 67.82
N ASP A 232 35.59 53.57 68.00
CA ASP A 232 36.69 52.73 67.53
C ASP A 232 36.90 51.45 68.37
N ILE A 233 37.39 50.39 67.72
CA ILE A 233 37.69 49.12 68.39
C ILE A 233 39.18 49.07 68.70
N ILE A 234 39.52 49.01 69.99
CA ILE A 234 40.91 48.90 70.46
C ILE A 234 41.15 47.51 71.02
N PHE A 235 42.09 46.77 70.40
CA PHE A 235 42.62 45.53 70.95
C PHE A 235 43.91 45.80 71.70
N GLU A 236 43.95 45.45 72.98
CA GLU A 236 45.19 45.35 73.73
C GLU A 236 45.86 44.01 73.43
N LYS A 237 47.16 44.03 73.13
CA LYS A 237 47.95 42.81 73.00
C LYS A 237 48.00 42.13 74.37
N GLU A 238 47.66 40.85 74.42
CA GLU A 238 47.98 40.00 75.56
C GLU A 238 49.50 39.71 75.54
N ASP A 239 50.18 39.87 76.70
CA ASP A 239 51.61 39.56 76.91
C ASP A 239 52.03 38.12 76.51
#